data_AF-A0A2S9TQN2-F1
#
_entry.id   AF-A0A2S9TQN2-F1
#
_cell.length_a   1.000
_cell.length_b   1.000
_cell.length_c   1.000
_cell.angle_alpha   90.00
_cell.angle_beta   90.00
_cell.angle_gamma   90.00
#
_symmetry.space_group_name_H-M   'P 1'
#
loop_
_entity.id
_entity.type
_entity.pdbx_description
1 polymer ?
#
loop_
_entity_poly.entity_id
_entity_poly.type
_entity_poly.pdbx_seq_one_letter_code
_entity_poly.pdbx_strand_id
1 'polypeptide(L)'
;MNNANTTIDFSVLKLLPTIYKQIETMQNKIFNLEQQLTPKYDLTKRAGVKAFLNISDGTLNNMIKDGRFKKNFHYRKEIKGKTIKITFVEDGILAYKKKKD
;
A
#
# COMPACT_ATOMS: atom_id res chain seq x y z
N MET A 1 -35.04 44.15 23.89
CA MET A 1 -34.37 43.63 22.68
C MET A 1 -33.81 42.27 23.02
N ASN A 2 -34.37 41.19 22.48
CA ASN A 2 -33.98 39.83 22.83
C ASN A 2 -32.89 39.39 21.85
N ASN A 3 -31.62 39.43 22.28
CA ASN A 3 -30.51 38.84 21.55
C ASN A 3 -30.61 37.32 21.70
N ALA A 4 -31.29 36.67 20.76
CA ALA A 4 -31.24 35.23 20.62
C ALA A 4 -29.80 34.84 20.24
N ASN A 5 -29.05 34.33 21.21
CA ASN A 5 -27.71 33.84 21.02
C ASN A 5 -27.80 32.49 20.29
N THR A 6 -27.92 32.51 18.96
CA THR A 6 -27.89 31.31 18.13
C THR A 6 -26.49 30.70 18.21
N THR A 7 -26.35 29.64 18.99
CA THR A 7 -25.15 28.81 19.01
C THR A 7 -25.09 27.97 17.74
N ILE A 8 -24.08 28.21 16.91
CA ILE A 8 -23.85 27.43 15.69
C ILE A 8 -23.25 26.08 16.09
N ASP A 9 -23.94 24.99 15.75
CA ASP A 9 -23.45 23.63 15.98
C ASP A 9 -22.50 23.17 14.86
N PHE A 10 -21.26 22.85 15.24
CA PHE A 10 -20.23 22.32 14.35
C PHE A 10 -19.97 20.81 14.54
N SER A 11 -20.86 20.10 15.23
CA SER A 11 -20.76 18.66 15.49
C SER A 11 -20.50 17.83 14.22
N VAL A 12 -21.09 18.24 13.09
CA VAL A 12 -20.90 17.59 11.77
C VAL A 12 -19.46 17.64 11.27
N LEU A 13 -18.66 18.65 11.64
CA LEU A 13 -17.25 18.74 11.22
C LEU A 13 -16.40 17.62 11.81
N LYS A 14 -16.85 17.00 12.92
CA LYS A 14 -16.21 15.82 13.51
C LYS A 14 -16.29 14.59 12.60
N LEU A 15 -17.17 14.59 11.59
CA LEU A 15 -17.26 13.51 10.60
C LEU A 15 -16.19 13.60 9.50
N LEU A 16 -15.58 14.77 9.29
CA LEU A 16 -14.60 14.98 8.21
C LEU A 16 -13.42 14.00 8.27
N PRO A 17 -12.79 13.73 9.43
CA PRO A 17 -11.71 12.73 9.50
C PRO A 17 -12.18 11.32 9.13
N THR A 18 -13.40 10.95 9.53
CA THR A 18 -13.98 9.64 9.22
C THR A 18 -14.27 9.50 7.73
N ILE A 19 -14.85 10.53 7.11
CA ILE A 19 -15.11 10.57 5.68
C ILE A 19 -13.80 10.50 4.89
N TYR A 20 -12.79 11.27 5.29
CA TYR A 20 -11.47 11.23 4.65
C TYR A 20 -10.87 9.81 4.67
N LYS A 21 -10.89 9.14 5.81
CA LYS A 21 -10.42 7.76 5.95
C LYS A 21 -11.17 6.79 5.04
N GLN A 22 -12.49 6.96 4.91
CA GLN A 22 -13.30 6.13 4.01
C GLN A 22 -12.95 6.37 2.54
N ILE A 23 -12.74 7.62 2.13
CA ILE A 23 -12.30 7.98 0.78
C ILE A 23 -10.94 7.35 0.46
N GLU A 24 -9.96 7.48 1.36
CA GLU A 24 -8.64 6.88 1.21
C GLU A 24 -8.74 5.35 1.06
N THR A 25 -9.55 4.71 1.90
CA THR A 25 -9.81 3.26 1.83
C THR A 25 -10.40 2.86 0.48
N MET A 26 -11.37 3.63 -0.03
CA MET A 26 -11.99 3.36 -1.33
C MET A 26 -11.00 3.53 -2.48
N GLN A 27 -10.20 4.60 -2.48
CA GLN A 27 -9.17 4.84 -3.49
C GLN A 27 -8.15 3.70 -3.53
N ASN A 28 -7.70 3.22 -2.37
CA ASN A 28 -6.79 2.08 -2.28
C ASN A 28 -7.41 0.78 -2.83
N LYS A 29 -8.69 0.52 -2.56
CA LYS A 29 -9.41 -0.64 -3.11
C LYS A 29 -9.52 -0.57 -4.64
N ILE A 30 -9.90 0.60 -5.18
CA ILE A 30 -10.01 0.82 -6.62
C ILE A 30 -8.65 0.57 -7.29
N PHE A 31 -7.59 1.20 -6.78
CA PHE A 31 -6.25 1.02 -7.30
C PHE A 31 -5.78 -0.45 -7.28
N ASN A 32 -6.09 -1.18 -6.21
CA ASN A 32 -5.76 -2.60 -6.09
C ASN A 32 -6.53 -3.48 -7.08
N LEU A 33 -7.78 -3.12 -7.42
CA LEU A 33 -8.58 -3.80 -8.44
C LEU A 33 -8.07 -3.48 -9.84
N GLU A 34 -7.77 -2.22 -10.12
CA GLU A 34 -7.16 -1.80 -11.38
C GLU A 34 -5.86 -2.56 -11.64
N GLN A 35 -5.01 -2.70 -10.62
CA GLN A 35 -3.78 -3.49 -10.74
C GLN A 35 -4.01 -4.96 -11.08
N GLN A 36 -5.12 -5.56 -10.67
CA GLN A 36 -5.45 -6.96 -10.96
C GLN A 36 -6.03 -7.13 -12.37
N LEU A 37 -6.77 -6.13 -12.87
CA LEU A 37 -7.42 -6.19 -14.18
C LEU A 37 -6.51 -5.71 -15.32
N THR A 38 -5.76 -4.63 -15.09
CA THR A 38 -4.85 -4.00 -16.05
C THR A 38 -3.56 -3.58 -15.33
N PRO A 39 -2.56 -4.46 -15.23
CA PRO A 39 -1.36 -4.19 -14.43
C PRO A 39 -0.55 -2.99 -14.98
N LYS A 40 -0.60 -1.87 -14.27
CA LYS A 40 0.23 -0.67 -14.46
C LYS A 40 1.67 -0.87 -13.97
N TYR A 41 1.87 -1.69 -12.94
CA TYR A 41 3.19 -2.01 -12.38
C TYR A 41 3.54 -3.48 -12.60
N ASP A 42 4.77 -3.74 -13.05
CA ASP A 42 5.35 -5.09 -13.05
C ASP A 42 5.81 -5.45 -11.62
N LEU A 43 4.95 -6.16 -10.89
CA LEU A 43 5.19 -6.58 -9.51
C LEU A 43 6.18 -7.75 -9.38
N THR A 44 6.73 -8.25 -10.49
CA THR A 44 7.85 -9.20 -10.46
C THR A 44 9.21 -8.50 -10.34
N LYS A 45 9.24 -7.19 -10.61
CA LYS A 45 10.44 -6.36 -10.61
C LYS A 45 10.50 -5.45 -9.41
N ARG A 46 11.73 -5.20 -8.97
CA ARG A 46 12.03 -4.29 -7.86
C ARG A 46 11.46 -2.88 -8.05
N ALA A 47 11.55 -2.32 -9.26
CA ALA A 47 11.04 -0.99 -9.57
C ALA A 47 9.50 -0.94 -9.42
N GLY A 48 8.79 -1.92 -9.99
CA GLY A 48 7.33 -2.00 -9.89
C GLY A 48 6.85 -2.19 -8.46
N VAL A 49 7.50 -3.07 -7.68
CA VAL A 49 7.16 -3.27 -6.25
C VAL A 49 7.32 -1.99 -5.43
N LYS A 50 8.41 -1.24 -5.62
CA LYS A 50 8.63 0.03 -4.91
C LYS A 50 7.55 1.06 -5.24
N ALA A 51 7.25 1.22 -6.52
CA ALA A 51 6.24 2.16 -6.97
C ALA A 51 4.84 1.77 -6.46
N PHE A 52 4.50 0.48 -6.53
CA PHE A 52 3.20 -0.04 -6.09
C PHE A 52 2.97 0.11 -4.57
N LEU A 53 4.00 -0.14 -3.77
CA LEU A 53 3.94 0.00 -2.31
C LEU A 53 4.23 1.42 -1.81
N ASN A 54 4.62 2.32 -2.71
CA ASN A 54 5.07 3.68 -2.40
C ASN A 54 6.18 3.71 -1.33
N ILE A 55 7.27 2.94 -1.55
CA ILE A 55 8.39 2.81 -0.61
C ILE A 55 9.74 3.05 -1.27
N SER A 56 10.72 3.44 -0.45
CA SER A 56 12.11 3.57 -0.88
C SER A 56 12.78 2.21 -1.10
N ASP A 57 13.90 2.21 -1.84
CA ASP A 57 14.71 0.99 -2.03
C ASP A 57 15.33 0.48 -0.72
N GLY A 58 15.75 1.40 0.16
CA GLY A 58 16.25 1.08 1.49
C GLY A 58 15.17 0.41 2.35
N THR A 59 13.94 0.92 2.30
CA THR A 59 12.79 0.32 3.00
C THR A 59 12.54 -1.10 2.49
N LEU A 60 12.52 -1.32 1.17
CA LEU A 60 12.35 -2.65 0.58
C LEU A 60 13.47 -3.61 1.00
N ASN A 61 14.72 -3.15 1.03
CA ASN A 61 15.84 -3.95 1.55
C ASN A 61 15.64 -4.34 3.00
N ASN A 62 15.22 -3.39 3.85
CA ASN A 62 14.98 -3.65 5.26
C ASN A 62 13.87 -4.68 5.42
N MET A 63 12.76 -4.56 4.67
CA MET A 63 11.66 -5.54 4.70
C MET A 63 12.09 -6.95 4.34
N ILE A 64 13.05 -7.11 3.41
CA ILE A 64 13.63 -8.41 3.09
C ILE A 64 14.55 -8.91 4.22
N LYS A 65 15.37 -8.02 4.79
CA LYS A 65 16.34 -8.36 5.85
C LYS A 65 15.66 -8.71 7.17
N ASP A 66 14.62 -7.98 7.56
CA ASP A 66 13.90 -8.14 8.82
C ASP A 66 12.75 -9.16 8.74
N GLY A 67 12.52 -9.77 7.58
CA GLY A 67 11.59 -10.88 7.39
C GLY A 67 10.13 -10.48 7.16
N ARG A 68 9.80 -9.17 7.10
CA ARG A 68 8.48 -8.72 6.63
C ARG A 68 8.16 -9.28 5.25
N PHE A 69 9.15 -9.30 4.36
CA PHE A 69 9.11 -10.05 3.11
C PHE A 69 9.75 -11.41 3.30
N LYS A 70 8.90 -12.44 3.30
CA LYS A 70 9.27 -13.87 3.37
C LYS A 70 9.67 -14.43 2.00
N LYS A 71 10.81 -15.14 1.95
CA LYS A 71 11.25 -15.92 0.78
C LYS A 71 10.20 -16.97 0.40
N ASN A 72 10.05 -17.22 -0.90
CA ASN A 72 9.06 -18.10 -1.54
C ASN A 72 7.59 -17.67 -1.38
N PHE A 73 7.31 -16.60 -0.63
CA PHE A 73 5.98 -16.00 -0.54
C PHE A 73 5.92 -14.63 -1.20
N HIS A 74 6.80 -13.70 -0.80
CA HIS A 74 6.85 -12.34 -1.37
C HIS A 74 7.90 -12.22 -2.47
N TYR A 75 8.95 -13.05 -2.43
CA TYR A 75 10.02 -13.04 -3.42
C TYR A 75 10.70 -14.41 -3.51
N ARG A 76 11.30 -14.68 -4.66
CA ARG A 76 12.21 -15.80 -4.93
C ARG A 76 13.62 -15.26 -5.09
N LYS A 77 14.59 -16.02 -4.62
CA LYS A 77 16.01 -15.71 -4.74
C LYS A 77 16.69 -16.86 -5.46
N GLU A 78 17.20 -16.58 -6.66
CA GLU A 78 18.01 -17.50 -7.45
C GLU A 78 19.47 -17.08 -7.33
N ILE A 79 20.35 -18.05 -7.10
CA ILE A 79 21.79 -17.84 -7.05
C ILE A 79 22.37 -18.58 -8.26
N LYS A 80 23.00 -17.84 -9.18
CA LYS A 80 23.70 -18.40 -10.34
C LYS A 80 25.17 -17.95 -10.25
N GLY A 81 26.03 -18.82 -9.73
CA GLY A 81 27.42 -18.48 -9.44
C GLY A 81 27.52 -17.31 -8.44
N LYS A 82 28.15 -16.21 -8.86
CA LYS A 82 28.31 -14.98 -8.05
C LYS A 82 27.09 -14.04 -8.12
N THR A 83 26.15 -14.29 -9.03
CA THR A 83 25.01 -13.42 -9.27
C THR A 83 23.80 -13.86 -8.46
N ILE A 84 23.19 -12.92 -7.74
CA ILE A 84 21.93 -13.11 -7.03
C ILE A 84 20.83 -12.41 -7.80
N LYS A 85 19.85 -13.17 -8.27
CA LYS A 85 18.62 -12.63 -8.89
C LYS A 85 17.47 -12.73 -7.88
N ILE A 86 16.80 -11.61 -7.66
CA ILE A 86 15.57 -11.56 -6.88
C ILE A 86 14.41 -11.29 -7.84
N THR A 87 13.39 -12.14 -7.77
CA THR A 87 12.12 -11.97 -8.49
C THR A 87 11.01 -11.92 -7.46
N PHE A 88 10.16 -10.91 -7.54
CA PHE A 88 9.05 -10.76 -6.61
C PHE A 88 7.84 -11.59 -7.05
N VAL A 89 7.04 -12.01 -6.08
CA VAL A 89 5.84 -12.83 -6.31
C VAL A 89 4.64 -11.90 -6.20
N GLU A 90 3.99 -11.63 -7.33
CA GLU A 90 2.92 -10.65 -7.47
C GLU A 90 1.81 -10.83 -6.44
N ASP A 91 1.25 -12.04 -6.32
CA ASP A 91 0.19 -12.36 -5.34
C ASP A 91 0.62 -12.05 -3.90
N GLY A 92 1.88 -12.34 -3.56
CA GLY A 92 2.44 -12.05 -2.24
C GLY A 92 2.53 -10.55 -1.96
N ILE A 93 2.88 -9.75 -2.98
CA ILE A 93 2.95 -8.29 -2.86
C ILE A 93 1.56 -7.66 -2.76
N LEU A 94 0.60 -8.13 -3.55
CA LEU A 94 -0.80 -7.72 -3.47
C LEU A 94 -1.39 -8.04 -2.09
N ALA A 95 -1.17 -9.25 -1.58
CA ALA A 95 -1.62 -9.67 -0.26
C ALA A 95 -0.98 -8.84 0.87
N TYR A 96 0.30 -8.48 0.71
CA TYR A 96 0.99 -7.62 1.69
C TYR A 96 0.34 -6.23 1.78
N LYS A 97 0.05 -5.58 0.64
CA LYS A 97 -0.60 -4.26 0.65
C LYS A 97 -1.98 -4.30 1.29
N LYS A 98 -2.80 -5.30 0.94
CA LYS A 98 -4.14 -5.52 1.52
C LYS A 98 -4.16 -5.68 3.05
N LYS A 99 -3.08 -6.18 3.66
CA LYS A 99 -2.99 -6.35 5.13
C LYS A 99 -2.57 -5.09 5.87
N LYS A 100 -2.02 -4.11 5.17
CA LYS A 100 -1.53 -2.86 5.76
C LYS A 100 -2.59 -1.77 5.77
N ASP A 101 -3.58 -1.87 4.87
CA ASP A 101 -4.79 -1.05 4.83
C ASP A 101 -5.84 -1.58 5.83
#